data_AF-A0A6C0L9Z7-F1
#
_entry.id   AF-A0A6C0L9Z7-F1
#
_cell.length_a   1.000
_cell.length_b   1.000
_cell.length_c   1.000
_cell.angle_alpha   90.00
_cell.angle_beta   90.00
_cell.angle_gamma   90.00
#
_symmetry.space_group_name_H-M   'P 1'
#
loop_
_entity.id
_entity.type
_entity.pdbx_description
1 polymer ?
#
loop_
_entity_poly.entity_id
_entity_poly.type
_entity_poly.pdbx_seq_one_letter_code
_entity_poly.pdbx_strand_id
1 'polypeptide(L)'
;MDISLEGIIILLITIVGVYYLYNYYLNEGLIKVKSNIDNEEYTVQLKDDAREAADLIATIKNKLKTLLEHLEKTYGSSDSRVEMLKDNYRPDKVSEGVDTPGYTSYSINKGEQIVLCLRDKDKLMDINTMTFVVLHEFAHLGTESIGHTEEFWTNFKWILEESINIGIYTRQDFKNKNVDYCGIKITSTPL
;
A
#
# COMPACT_ATOMS: atom_id res chain seq x y z
N MET A 1 -11.67 -16.20 42.53
CA MET A 1 -12.58 -16.85 41.59
C MET A 1 -11.73 -17.77 40.74
N ASP A 2 -11.82 -19.07 40.98
CA ASP A 2 -11.14 -20.05 40.13
C ASP A 2 -11.94 -20.18 38.84
N ILE A 3 -11.30 -19.91 37.69
CA ILE A 3 -11.93 -20.08 36.39
C ILE A 3 -11.89 -21.58 36.09
N SER A 4 -13.06 -22.19 35.92
CA SER A 4 -13.14 -23.60 35.55
C SER A 4 -12.55 -23.83 34.15
N LEU A 5 -12.06 -25.04 33.88
CA LEU A 5 -11.57 -25.43 32.55
C LEU A 5 -12.64 -25.20 31.46
N GLU A 6 -13.90 -25.46 31.78
CA GLU A 6 -15.05 -25.17 30.90
C GLU A 6 -15.17 -23.68 30.59
N GLY A 7 -14.97 -22.81 31.60
CA GLY A 7 -14.94 -21.36 31.41
C GLY A 7 -13.81 -20.90 30.50
N ILE A 8 -12.62 -21.52 30.60
CA ILE A 8 -11.49 -21.25 29.70
C ILE A 8 -11.82 -21.68 28.27
N ILE A 9 -12.42 -22.86 28.09
CA ILE A 9 -12.79 -23.37 26.76
C ILE A 9 -13.83 -22.46 26.10
N ILE A 10 -14.86 -22.03 26.83
CA ILE A 10 -15.89 -21.13 26.31
C ILE A 10 -15.28 -19.77 25.92
N LEU A 11 -14.37 -19.23 26.74
CA LEU A 11 -13.67 -17.98 26.42
C LEU A 11 -12.84 -18.11 25.13
N LEU A 12 -12.08 -19.19 24.98
CA LEU A 12 -11.27 -19.43 23.78
C LEU A 12 -12.13 -19.56 22.52
N ILE A 13 -13.22 -20.32 22.58
CA ILE A 13 -14.17 -20.44 21.46
C ILE A 13 -14.78 -19.08 21.12
N THR A 14 -15.11 -18.27 22.14
CA THR A 14 -15.67 -16.93 21.93
C THR A 14 -14.65 -16.00 21.26
N ILE A 15 -13.39 -15.99 21.71
CA ILE A 15 -12.32 -15.18 21.10
C ILE A 15 -12.10 -15.60 19.64
N VAL A 16 -12.03 -16.91 19.38
CA VAL A 16 -11.87 -17.44 18.01
C VAL A 16 -13.09 -17.07 17.14
N GLY A 17 -14.30 -17.19 17.68
CA GLY A 17 -15.54 -16.82 16.97
C GLY A 17 -15.59 -15.33 16.64
N VAL A 18 -15.24 -14.45 17.59
CA VAL A 18 -15.13 -13.00 17.36
C VAL A 18 -14.05 -12.69 16.33
N TYR A 19 -12.91 -13.36 16.37
CA TYR A 19 -11.84 -13.21 15.39
C TYR A 19 -12.32 -13.59 13.97
N TYR A 20 -13.03 -14.72 13.81
CA TYR A 20 -13.57 -15.10 12.50
C TYR A 20 -14.65 -14.12 11.99
N LEU A 21 -15.56 -13.69 12.86
CA LEU A 21 -16.57 -12.68 12.50
C LEU A 21 -15.91 -11.37 12.08
N TYR A 22 -14.93 -10.90 12.85
CA TYR A 22 -14.17 -9.69 12.53
C TYR A 22 -13.49 -9.77 11.17
N ASN A 23 -12.80 -10.88 10.88
CA ASN A 23 -12.17 -11.09 9.57
C ASN A 23 -13.20 -11.19 8.43
N TYR A 24 -14.37 -11.80 8.67
CA TYR A 24 -15.43 -11.85 7.67
C TYR A 24 -15.90 -10.44 7.28
N TYR A 25 -16.19 -9.58 8.25
CA TYR A 25 -16.62 -8.21 7.99
C TYR A 25 -15.51 -7.34 7.38
N LEU A 26 -14.25 -7.52 7.78
CA LEU A 26 -13.13 -6.78 7.17
C LEU A 26 -12.90 -7.12 5.70
N ASN A 27 -13.17 -8.37 5.31
CA ASN A 27 -13.00 -8.84 3.94
C ASN A 27 -14.32 -8.84 3.16
N GLU A 28 -15.40 -8.31 3.74
CA GLU A 28 -16.68 -8.19 3.07
C GLU A 28 -16.52 -7.27 1.86
N GLY A 29 -16.90 -7.76 0.68
CA GLY A 29 -16.74 -7.01 -0.57
C GLY A 29 -15.35 -7.09 -1.21
N LEU A 30 -14.45 -7.95 -0.71
CA LEU A 30 -13.17 -8.26 -1.37
C LEU A 30 -13.20 -9.65 -2.02
N ILE A 31 -12.49 -9.78 -3.14
CA ILE A 31 -12.26 -11.05 -3.86
C ILE A 31 -10.82 -11.18 -4.29
N LYS A 32 -10.36 -12.42 -4.50
CA LYS A 32 -9.08 -12.68 -5.16
C LYS A 32 -9.27 -12.77 -6.66
N VAL A 33 -8.47 -12.02 -7.40
CA VAL A 33 -8.49 -12.00 -8.86
C VAL A 33 -7.08 -12.20 -9.40
N LYS A 34 -6.95 -13.07 -10.39
CA LYS A 34 -5.69 -13.32 -11.08
C LYS A 34 -5.41 -12.20 -12.09
N SER A 35 -4.23 -11.59 -11.97
CA SER A 35 -3.71 -10.57 -12.87
C SER A 35 -3.29 -11.15 -14.23
N ASN A 36 -3.54 -10.41 -15.30
CA ASN A 36 -3.02 -10.67 -16.64
C ASN A 36 -1.55 -10.22 -16.80
N ILE A 37 -1.06 -9.35 -15.91
CA ILE A 37 0.27 -8.76 -15.99
C ILE A 37 1.36 -9.76 -15.56
N ASP A 38 1.13 -10.49 -14.48
CA ASP A 38 2.13 -11.40 -13.88
C ASP A 38 1.59 -12.77 -13.45
N ASN A 39 0.30 -13.05 -13.69
CA ASN A 39 -0.37 -14.29 -13.31
C ASN A 39 -0.46 -14.56 -11.79
N GLU A 40 -0.20 -13.57 -10.95
CA GLU A 40 -0.43 -13.68 -9.50
C GLU A 40 -1.86 -13.29 -9.11
N GLU A 41 -2.30 -13.73 -7.93
CA GLU A 41 -3.61 -13.37 -7.38
C GLU A 41 -3.51 -12.16 -6.45
N TYR A 42 -4.44 -11.23 -6.60
CA TYR A 42 -4.54 -10.03 -5.78
C TYR A 42 -5.90 -9.92 -5.13
N THR A 43 -5.91 -9.49 -3.87
CA THR A 43 -7.15 -9.13 -3.17
C THR A 43 -7.58 -7.73 -3.58
N VAL A 44 -8.75 -7.64 -4.20
CA VAL A 44 -9.35 -6.43 -4.78
C VAL A 44 -10.84 -6.36 -4.43
N GLN A 45 -11.46 -5.19 -4.61
CA GLN A 45 -12.90 -5.04 -4.40
C GLN A 45 -13.71 -5.86 -5.42
N LEU A 46 -14.83 -6.42 -4.97
CA LEU A 46 -15.82 -7.12 -5.78
C LEU A 46 -16.60 -6.10 -6.63
N LYS A 47 -16.03 -5.73 -7.78
CA LYS A 47 -16.63 -4.85 -8.80
C LYS A 47 -16.37 -5.41 -10.21
N ASP A 48 -17.08 -4.87 -11.20
CA ASP A 48 -17.00 -5.31 -12.59
C ASP A 48 -15.58 -5.19 -13.18
N ASP A 49 -14.78 -4.25 -12.69
CA ASP A 49 -13.40 -3.96 -13.11
C ASP A 49 -12.35 -4.53 -12.14
N ALA A 50 -12.69 -5.57 -11.36
CA ALA A 50 -11.79 -6.16 -10.37
C ALA A 50 -10.49 -6.70 -10.99
N ARG A 51 -10.53 -7.15 -12.25
CA ARG A 51 -9.32 -7.62 -12.94
C ARG A 51 -8.39 -6.48 -13.31
N GLU A 52 -8.94 -5.35 -13.74
CA GLU A 52 -8.21 -4.12 -14.01
C GLU A 52 -7.56 -3.57 -12.72
N ALA A 53 -8.25 -3.70 -11.57
CA ALA A 53 -7.68 -3.39 -10.27
C ALA A 53 -6.50 -4.32 -9.92
N ALA A 54 -6.62 -5.62 -10.17
CA ALA A 54 -5.52 -6.58 -9.97
C ALA A 54 -4.33 -6.29 -10.89
N ASP A 55 -4.59 -5.97 -12.16
CA ASP A 55 -3.57 -5.57 -13.14
C ASP A 55 -2.85 -4.26 -12.72
N LEU A 56 -3.58 -3.32 -12.10
CA LEU A 56 -3.02 -2.09 -11.55
C LEU A 56 -2.07 -2.38 -10.38
N ILE A 57 -2.45 -3.23 -9.42
CA ILE A 57 -1.56 -3.64 -8.32
C ILE A 57 -0.32 -4.36 -8.87
N ALA A 58 -0.48 -5.29 -9.80
CA ALA A 58 0.63 -6.02 -10.41
C ALA A 58 1.62 -5.06 -11.11
N THR A 59 1.11 -4.08 -11.85
CA THR A 59 1.92 -3.05 -12.50
C THR A 59 2.69 -2.21 -11.48
N ILE A 60 2.04 -1.82 -10.38
CA ILE A 60 2.68 -1.08 -9.27
C ILE A 60 3.77 -1.92 -8.61
N LYS A 61 3.52 -3.20 -8.32
CA LYS A 61 4.49 -4.13 -7.74
C LYS A 61 5.75 -4.23 -8.59
N ASN A 62 5.58 -4.34 -9.92
CA ASN A 62 6.69 -4.36 -10.85
C ASN A 62 7.50 -3.05 -10.82
N LYS A 63 6.83 -1.89 -10.75
CA LYS A 63 7.52 -0.59 -10.60
C LYS A 63 8.32 -0.49 -9.30
N LEU A 64 7.73 -0.92 -8.18
CA LEU A 64 8.43 -0.93 -6.88
C LEU A 64 9.62 -1.87 -6.87
N LYS A 65 9.49 -3.06 -7.48
CA LYS A 65 10.62 -3.98 -7.67
C LYS A 65 11.74 -3.32 -8.47
N THR A 66 11.43 -2.70 -9.61
CA THR A 66 12.43 -2.00 -10.42
C THR A 66 13.09 -0.85 -9.65
N LEU A 67 12.32 -0.10 -8.86
CA LEU A 67 12.87 0.94 -7.99
C LEU A 67 13.83 0.35 -6.95
N LEU A 68 13.42 -0.68 -6.23
CA LEU A 68 14.24 -1.28 -5.18
C LEU A 68 15.55 -1.84 -5.75
N GLU A 69 15.49 -2.56 -6.88
CA GLU A 69 16.68 -3.05 -7.60
C GLU A 69 17.61 -1.89 -8.03
N HIS A 70 17.05 -0.77 -8.49
CA HIS A 70 17.81 0.42 -8.86
C HIS A 70 18.49 1.07 -7.64
N LEU A 71 17.76 1.24 -6.54
CA LEU A 71 18.28 1.84 -5.31
C LEU A 71 19.39 0.96 -4.72
N GLU A 72 19.21 -0.36 -4.69
CA GLU A 72 20.22 -1.33 -4.26
C GLU A 72 21.50 -1.23 -5.08
N LYS A 73 21.37 -1.15 -6.41
CA LYS A 73 22.51 -1.04 -7.30
C LYS A 73 23.24 0.30 -7.16
N THR A 74 22.50 1.38 -6.90
CA THR A 74 23.02 2.75 -6.90
C THR A 74 23.68 3.12 -5.57
N TYR A 75 23.07 2.74 -4.44
CA TYR A 75 23.52 3.14 -3.10
C TYR A 75 24.13 1.98 -2.30
N GLY A 76 23.86 0.74 -2.70
CA GLY A 76 24.29 -0.45 -1.98
C GLY A 76 23.46 -0.74 -0.74
N SER A 77 23.65 -1.93 -0.16
CA SER A 77 22.93 -2.35 1.06
C SER A 77 23.46 -1.72 2.35
N SER A 78 24.47 -0.84 2.29
CA SER A 78 24.95 -0.06 3.43
C SER A 78 24.18 1.25 3.63
N ASP A 79 23.35 1.66 2.67
CA ASP A 79 22.42 2.77 2.85
C ASP A 79 21.23 2.27 3.70
N SER A 80 21.06 2.86 4.89
CA SER A 80 20.03 2.43 5.85
C SER A 80 18.62 2.50 5.28
N ARG A 81 18.32 3.45 4.39
CA ARG A 81 17.00 3.58 3.77
C ARG A 81 16.75 2.40 2.83
N VAL A 82 17.76 2.02 2.06
CA VAL A 82 17.68 0.86 1.15
C VAL A 82 17.54 -0.44 1.95
N GLU A 83 18.36 -0.62 2.99
CA GLU A 83 18.25 -1.77 3.90
C GLU A 83 16.84 -1.89 4.48
N MET A 84 16.32 -0.79 5.04
CA MET A 84 14.95 -0.74 5.57
C MET A 84 13.91 -1.08 4.50
N LEU A 85 13.98 -0.49 3.30
CA LEU A 85 13.04 -0.80 2.23
C LEU A 85 13.04 -2.28 1.87
N LYS A 86 14.21 -2.92 1.79
CA LYS A 86 14.32 -4.38 1.54
C LYS A 86 13.72 -5.20 2.66
N ASP A 87 14.05 -4.85 3.89
CA ASP A 87 13.64 -5.60 5.08
C ASP A 87 12.16 -5.45 5.39
N ASN A 88 11.55 -4.34 4.97
CA ASN A 88 10.17 -3.98 5.24
C ASN A 88 9.21 -4.31 4.10
N TYR A 89 9.66 -4.24 2.84
CA TYR A 89 8.76 -4.47 1.71
C TYR A 89 8.39 -5.95 1.59
N ARG A 90 7.09 -6.22 1.54
CA ARG A 90 6.51 -7.55 1.30
C ARG A 90 5.64 -7.48 0.03
N PRO A 91 6.18 -7.86 -1.15
CA PRO A 91 5.47 -7.71 -2.42
C PRO A 91 4.16 -8.52 -2.48
N ASP A 92 4.05 -9.59 -1.69
CA ASP A 92 2.86 -10.44 -1.57
C ASP A 92 1.80 -9.88 -0.59
N LYS A 93 2.08 -8.75 0.08
CA LYS A 93 1.20 -8.12 1.08
C LYS A 93 0.66 -6.76 0.62
N VAL A 94 0.48 -6.60 -0.70
CA VAL A 94 -0.16 -5.43 -1.30
C VAL A 94 -1.57 -5.79 -1.76
N SER A 95 -2.59 -5.09 -1.26
CA SER A 95 -3.99 -5.36 -1.58
C SER A 95 -4.80 -4.07 -1.73
N GLU A 96 -5.97 -4.16 -2.36
CA GLU A 96 -6.97 -3.10 -2.27
C GLU A 96 -7.67 -3.14 -0.89
N GLY A 97 -8.03 -1.98 -0.38
CA GLY A 97 -8.90 -1.84 0.79
C GLY A 97 -10.36 -1.66 0.40
N VAL A 98 -11.28 -1.88 1.34
CA VAL A 98 -12.70 -1.57 1.14
C VAL A 98 -12.96 -0.07 1.34
N ASP A 99 -13.88 0.48 0.53
CA ASP A 99 -14.29 1.88 0.60
C ASP A 99 -14.99 2.15 1.94
N THR A 100 -14.25 2.64 2.92
CA THR A 100 -14.79 3.17 4.18
C THR A 100 -14.64 4.68 4.20
N PRO A 101 -15.66 5.45 4.65
CA PRO A 101 -15.57 6.91 4.67
C PRO A 101 -14.32 7.41 5.41
N GLY A 102 -13.50 8.23 4.75
CA GLY A 102 -12.28 8.82 5.33
C GLY A 102 -11.03 7.95 5.27
N TYR A 103 -11.10 6.79 4.63
CA TYR A 103 -9.97 5.90 4.40
C TYR A 103 -9.17 6.31 3.16
N THR A 104 -7.85 6.16 3.20
CA THR A 104 -6.94 6.32 2.04
C THR A 104 -5.98 5.13 1.99
N SER A 105 -4.97 5.15 1.11
CA SER A 105 -3.86 4.19 1.24
C SER A 105 -3.13 4.35 2.57
N TYR A 106 -2.57 3.25 3.07
CA TYR A 106 -1.67 3.22 4.23
C TYR A 106 -0.84 1.94 4.21
N SER A 107 0.21 1.95 5.02
CA SER A 107 0.99 0.77 5.38
C SER A 107 0.80 0.41 6.85
N ILE A 108 0.80 -0.89 7.16
CA ILE A 108 0.74 -1.45 8.51
C ILE A 108 2.14 -1.92 8.91
N ASN A 109 2.57 -1.59 10.14
CA ASN A 109 3.81 -2.06 10.75
C ASN A 109 5.03 -2.01 9.81
N LYS A 110 5.25 -0.85 9.16
CA LYS A 110 6.34 -0.64 8.21
C LYS A 110 6.36 -1.71 7.10
N GLY A 111 5.22 -1.97 6.45
CA GLY A 111 5.19 -2.81 5.25
C GLY A 111 4.82 -4.27 5.47
N GLU A 112 4.41 -4.67 6.68
CA GLU A 112 3.74 -5.95 6.91
C GLU A 112 2.53 -6.12 6.00
N GLN A 113 1.83 -5.02 5.74
CA GLN A 113 0.81 -4.91 4.71
C GLN A 113 0.80 -3.49 4.14
N ILE A 114 0.58 -3.37 2.83
CA ILE A 114 0.25 -2.10 2.16
C ILE A 114 -1.16 -2.24 1.61
N VAL A 115 -2.06 -1.39 2.07
CA VAL A 115 -3.45 -1.39 1.60
C VAL A 115 -3.70 -0.14 0.78
N LEU A 116 -4.20 -0.35 -0.44
CA LEU A 116 -4.35 0.68 -1.44
C LEU A 116 -5.81 1.04 -1.62
N CYS A 117 -6.11 2.35 -1.62
CA CYS A 117 -7.36 2.82 -2.19
C CYS A 117 -7.16 3.02 -3.68
N LEU A 118 -7.60 2.05 -4.50
CA LEU A 118 -7.36 2.11 -5.95
C LEU A 118 -8.35 3.02 -6.68
N ARG A 119 -9.34 3.58 -5.98
CA ARG A 119 -10.54 4.18 -6.57
C ARG A 119 -10.83 5.57 -6.00
N ASP A 120 -11.28 6.48 -6.86
CA ASP A 120 -11.97 7.71 -6.48
C ASP A 120 -13.33 7.74 -7.17
N LYS A 121 -14.42 7.89 -6.39
CA LYS A 121 -15.80 7.86 -6.90
C LYS A 121 -16.07 6.65 -7.81
N ASP A 122 -15.72 5.46 -7.30
CA ASP A 122 -15.81 4.15 -7.97
C ASP A 122 -14.91 3.95 -9.20
N LYS A 123 -14.16 4.96 -9.64
CA LYS A 123 -13.28 4.88 -10.79
C LYS A 123 -11.86 4.56 -10.37
N LEU A 124 -11.24 3.57 -11.02
CA LEU A 124 -9.82 3.29 -10.84
C LEU A 124 -8.97 4.51 -11.18
N MET A 125 -8.01 4.78 -10.30
CA MET A 125 -7.03 5.85 -10.44
C MET A 125 -6.06 5.55 -11.59
N ASP A 126 -5.56 6.59 -12.24
CA ASP A 126 -4.54 6.41 -13.27
C ASP A 126 -3.21 5.92 -12.66
N ILE A 127 -2.45 5.19 -13.46
CA ILE A 127 -1.20 4.55 -13.00
C ILE A 127 -0.18 5.56 -12.47
N ASN A 128 -0.11 6.78 -13.01
CA ASN A 128 0.92 7.73 -12.60
C ASN A 128 0.57 8.34 -11.23
N THR A 129 -0.70 8.70 -11.02
CA THR A 129 -1.18 9.14 -9.71
C THR A 129 -1.08 8.02 -8.67
N MET A 130 -1.45 6.78 -9.02
CA MET A 130 -1.27 5.65 -8.09
C MET A 130 0.19 5.38 -7.78
N THR A 131 1.08 5.54 -8.74
CA THR A 131 2.53 5.42 -8.49
C THR A 131 2.96 6.46 -7.46
N PHE A 132 2.53 7.73 -7.57
CA PHE A 132 2.84 8.75 -6.56
C PHE A 132 2.36 8.36 -5.15
N VAL A 133 1.11 7.90 -5.03
CA VAL A 133 0.54 7.47 -3.75
C VAL A 133 1.29 6.27 -3.18
N VAL A 134 1.63 5.29 -4.01
CA VAL A 134 2.33 4.10 -3.52
C VAL A 134 3.77 4.42 -3.15
N LEU A 135 4.43 5.35 -3.85
CA LEU A 135 5.74 5.84 -3.46
C LEU A 135 5.71 6.59 -2.12
N HIS A 136 4.59 7.24 -1.76
CA HIS A 136 4.39 7.80 -0.41
C HIS A 136 4.37 6.68 0.64
N GLU A 137 3.59 5.62 0.41
CA GLU A 137 3.57 4.48 1.32
C GLU A 137 4.92 3.78 1.39
N PHE A 138 5.59 3.61 0.27
CA PHE A 138 6.92 3.02 0.19
C PHE A 138 7.96 3.85 0.95
N ALA A 139 7.84 5.19 0.96
CA ALA A 139 8.71 6.05 1.76
C ALA A 139 8.56 5.80 3.27
N HIS A 140 7.36 5.47 3.78
CA HIS A 140 7.18 5.11 5.19
C HIS A 140 7.96 3.86 5.59
N LEU A 141 8.18 2.92 4.66
CA LEU A 141 8.97 1.71 4.89
C LEU A 141 10.47 2.01 5.00
N GLY A 142 10.95 3.06 4.32
CA GLY A 142 12.37 3.48 4.30
C GLY A 142 12.70 4.60 5.29
N THR A 143 11.80 4.91 6.23
CA THR A 143 11.96 5.99 7.22
C THR A 143 11.83 5.40 8.62
N GLU A 144 12.73 5.77 9.53
CA GLU A 144 12.71 5.26 10.91
C GLU A 144 11.59 5.90 11.73
N SER A 145 11.48 7.23 11.67
CA SER A 145 10.43 7.96 12.38
C SER A 145 9.00 7.60 11.92
N ILE A 146 8.03 7.85 12.80
CA ILE A 146 6.60 7.62 12.54
C ILE A 146 5.96 8.95 12.13
N GLY A 147 5.14 8.91 11.09
CA GLY A 147 4.43 10.07 10.55
C GLY A 147 5.25 10.84 9.51
N HIS A 148 4.76 12.02 9.13
CA HIS A 148 5.33 12.84 8.06
C HIS A 148 6.37 13.85 8.60
N THR A 149 7.44 13.33 9.20
CA THR A 149 8.58 14.12 9.72
C THR A 149 9.43 14.71 8.60
N GLU A 150 10.40 15.57 8.93
CA GLU A 150 11.39 16.06 7.95
C GLU A 150 12.21 14.92 7.32
N GLU A 151 12.53 13.89 8.11
CA GLU A 151 13.17 12.66 7.64
C GLU A 151 12.30 11.97 6.57
N PHE A 152 11.01 11.78 6.87
CA PHE A 152 10.05 11.22 5.91
C PHE A 152 10.03 12.03 4.61
N TRP A 153 9.88 13.36 4.68
CA TRP A 153 9.78 14.18 3.48
C TRP A 153 11.07 14.19 2.66
N THR A 154 12.23 14.12 3.32
CA THR A 154 13.53 13.98 2.67
C THR A 154 13.62 12.65 1.92
N ASN A 155 13.22 11.54 2.56
CA ASN A 155 13.23 10.22 1.94
C ASN A 155 12.20 10.10 0.81
N PHE A 156 11.01 10.66 0.99
CA PHE A 156 9.97 10.64 -0.03
C PHE A 156 10.38 11.44 -1.27
N LYS A 157 10.98 12.63 -1.08
CA LYS A 157 11.55 13.40 -2.18
C LYS A 157 12.60 12.60 -2.95
N TRP A 158 13.54 12.00 -2.23
CA TRP A 158 14.59 11.16 -2.81
C TRP A 158 14.01 9.98 -3.62
N ILE A 159 13.03 9.26 -3.06
CA ILE A 159 12.33 8.17 -3.76
C ILE A 159 11.66 8.66 -5.05
N LEU A 160 11.01 9.83 -5.02
CA LEU A 160 10.37 10.41 -6.20
C LEU A 160 11.38 10.80 -7.28
N GLU A 161 12.50 11.40 -6.90
CA GLU A 161 13.60 11.76 -7.81
C GLU A 161 14.17 10.51 -8.49
N GLU A 162 14.48 9.47 -7.72
CA GLU A 162 15.00 8.20 -8.26
C GLU A 162 13.97 7.50 -9.16
N SER A 163 12.68 7.55 -8.79
CA SER A 163 11.58 7.01 -9.61
C SER A 163 11.41 7.73 -10.94
N ILE A 164 11.66 9.05 -10.99
CA ILE A 164 11.68 9.84 -12.22
C ILE A 164 12.91 9.48 -13.06
N ASN A 165 14.08 9.37 -12.42
CA ASN A 165 15.35 9.07 -13.08
C ASN A 165 15.30 7.75 -13.87
N ILE A 166 14.60 6.74 -13.34
CA ILE A 166 14.41 5.44 -14.01
C ILE A 166 13.09 5.35 -14.82
N GLY A 167 12.33 6.43 -14.91
CA GLY A 167 11.14 6.53 -15.76
C GLY A 167 9.91 5.75 -15.28
N ILE A 168 9.86 5.32 -14.02
CA ILE A 168 8.67 4.62 -13.48
C ILE A 168 7.58 5.60 -13.00
N TYR A 169 7.95 6.85 -12.72
CA TYR A 169 7.03 7.92 -12.32
C TYR A 169 7.30 9.20 -13.13
N THR A 170 6.24 9.88 -13.55
CA THR A 170 6.33 11.21 -14.17
C THR A 170 5.82 12.27 -13.20
N ARG A 171 6.60 13.32 -12.97
CA ARG A 171 6.23 14.42 -12.07
C ARG A 171 4.86 15.02 -12.45
N GLN A 172 3.95 15.08 -11.49
CA GLN A 172 2.67 15.78 -11.61
C GLN A 172 2.70 17.14 -10.89
N ASP A 173 2.11 18.15 -11.53
CA ASP A 173 1.93 19.48 -10.95
C ASP A 173 0.67 19.53 -10.09
N PHE A 174 0.72 18.90 -8.92
CA PHE A 174 -0.41 18.87 -7.99
C PHE A 174 -0.77 20.24 -7.41
N LYS A 175 0.11 21.25 -7.54
CA LYS A 175 -0.15 22.60 -7.03
C LYS A 175 -1.14 23.36 -7.91
N ASN A 176 -1.01 23.22 -9.24
CA ASN A 176 -1.90 23.89 -10.20
C ASN A 176 -2.99 22.95 -10.73
N LYS A 177 -2.75 21.64 -10.71
CA LYS A 177 -3.67 20.58 -11.19
C LYS A 177 -3.86 19.53 -10.11
N ASN A 178 -4.58 19.92 -9.07
CA ASN A 178 -4.89 19.04 -7.95
C ASN A 178 -5.66 17.79 -8.44
N VAL A 179 -5.43 16.66 -7.78
CA VAL A 179 -6.07 15.38 -8.12
C VAL A 179 -6.92 14.91 -6.94
N ASP A 180 -8.17 14.53 -7.19
CA ASP A 180 -9.01 13.88 -6.19
C ASP A 180 -8.55 12.43 -6.00
N TYR A 181 -8.46 11.99 -4.76
CA TYR A 181 -7.99 10.66 -4.40
C TYR A 181 -8.69 10.20 -3.13
N CYS A 182 -9.52 9.17 -3.22
CA CYS A 182 -10.17 8.53 -2.07
C CYS A 182 -10.80 9.53 -1.08
N GLY A 183 -11.54 10.51 -1.59
CA GLY A 183 -12.20 11.52 -0.76
C GLY A 183 -11.30 12.63 -0.21
N ILE A 184 -9.99 12.60 -0.47
CA ILE A 184 -9.06 13.70 -0.24
C ILE A 184 -8.63 14.34 -1.57
N LYS A 185 -7.89 15.45 -1.48
CA LYS A 185 -7.31 16.13 -2.64
C LYS A 185 -5.80 16.20 -2.50
N ILE A 186 -5.08 15.64 -3.46
CA ILE A 186 -3.62 15.75 -3.57
C ILE A 186 -3.33 17.13 -4.17
N THR A 187 -2.69 17.99 -3.39
CA THR A 187 -2.43 19.40 -3.74
C THR A 187 -0.96 19.78 -3.72
N SER A 188 -0.08 18.86 -3.33
CA SER A 188 1.35 19.13 -3.19
C SER A 188 2.20 17.89 -3.42
N THR A 189 3.49 18.14 -3.65
CA THR A 189 4.57 17.16 -3.80
C THR A 189 5.83 17.77 -3.20
N PRO A 190 6.76 16.99 -2.64
CA PRO A 190 8.05 17.53 -2.16
C PRO A 190 9.06 17.83 -3.28
N LEU A 191 8.68 17.64 -4.55
CA LEU A 191 9.47 17.97 -5.76
C LEU A 191 9.35 19.43 -6.20
#